data_AF-A0ABD0REZ4-F1
#
_entry.id   AF-A0ABD0REZ4-F1
#
_cell.length_a   1.000
_cell.length_b   1.000
_cell.length_c   1.000
_cell.angle_alpha   90.00
_cell.angle_beta   90.00
_cell.angle_gamma   90.00
#
_symmetry.space_group_name_H-M   'P 1'
#
loop_
_entity.id
_entity.type
_entity.pdbx_description
1 polymer ?
#
loop_
_entity_poly.entity_id
_entity_poly.type
_entity_poly.pdbx_seq_one_letter_code
_entity_poly.pdbx_strand_id
1 'polypeptide(L)'
;DPHLDKFFTLVYVLEEYSFPFRLKDVIITEANVEAELKASMAALKGALLDTCVRFLHQLMSKLILLIVHPPVIAGQIVNLGRAAFEAMALLVNQMHKNLEGNQDHHGRNNLLSSYIHYCFHLPTTEPVSPPA
;
A
#
# COMPACT_ATOMS: atom_id res chain seq x y z
N ASP A 1 -7.57 6.82 -1.76
CA ASP A 1 -6.79 7.67 -0.84
C ASP A 1 -5.65 8.22 -1.69
N PRO A 2 -5.44 9.53 -1.79
CA PRO A 2 -4.56 10.09 -2.80
C PRO A 2 -3.10 9.61 -2.71
N HIS A 3 -2.62 9.25 -1.51
CA HIS A 3 -1.26 8.75 -1.32
C HIS A 3 -1.14 7.29 -1.79
N LEU A 4 -2.10 6.44 -1.44
CA LEU A 4 -2.16 5.05 -1.93
C LEU A 4 -2.40 4.99 -3.44
N ASP A 5 -3.34 5.78 -3.94
CA ASP A 5 -3.72 5.79 -5.35
C ASP A 5 -2.51 6.19 -6.22
N LYS A 6 -1.74 7.21 -5.80
CA LYS A 6 -0.49 7.59 -6.47
C LYS A 6 0.55 6.46 -6.41
N PHE A 7 0.78 5.87 -5.24
CA PHE A 7 1.76 4.79 -5.08
C PHE A 7 1.42 3.60 -5.97
N PHE A 8 0.19 3.09 -5.92
CA PHE A 8 -0.22 1.95 -6.72
C PHE A 8 -0.19 2.25 -8.21
N THR A 9 -0.57 3.46 -8.63
CA THR A 9 -0.48 3.85 -10.05
C THR A 9 0.96 3.84 -10.52
N LEU A 10 1.89 4.40 -9.75
CA LEU A 10 3.32 4.43 -10.15
C LEU A 10 3.94 3.03 -10.17
N VAL A 11 3.59 2.17 -9.22
CA VAL A 11 4.03 0.77 -9.23
C VAL A 11 3.47 0.03 -10.44
N TYR A 12 2.20 0.23 -10.77
CA TYR A 12 1.59 -0.34 -11.97
C TYR A 12 2.28 0.13 -13.25
N VAL A 13 2.52 1.43 -13.39
CA VAL A 13 3.24 2.00 -14.56
C VAL A 13 4.62 1.39 -14.72
N LEU A 14 5.33 1.19 -13.60
CA LEU A 14 6.64 0.55 -13.57
C LEU A 14 6.56 -0.93 -13.99
N GLU A 15 5.60 -1.69 -13.45
CA GLU A 15 5.41 -3.12 -13.74
C GLU A 15 5.03 -3.37 -15.20
N GLU A 16 4.13 -2.54 -15.75
CA GLU A 16 3.67 -2.63 -17.14
C GLU A 16 4.60 -1.93 -18.13
N TYR A 17 5.72 -1.36 -17.66
CA TYR A 17 6.67 -0.58 -18.46
C TYR A 17 5.97 0.48 -19.33
N SER A 18 4.92 1.12 -18.79
CA SER A 18 4.00 1.97 -19.56
C SER A 18 4.48 3.42 -19.67
N PHE A 19 5.71 3.62 -20.16
CA PHE A 19 6.29 4.95 -20.32
C PHE A 19 6.14 5.48 -21.76
N PRO A 20 5.83 6.79 -21.94
CA PRO A 20 5.47 7.77 -20.91
C PRO A 20 4.02 7.60 -20.42
N PHE A 21 3.78 7.88 -19.13
CA PHE A 21 2.44 7.83 -18.53
C PHE A 21 2.00 9.20 -18.02
N ARG A 22 0.80 9.66 -18.38
CA ARG A 22 0.27 10.93 -17.86
C ARG A 22 -0.53 10.70 -16.59
N LEU A 23 -0.03 11.21 -15.47
CA LEU A 23 -0.72 11.19 -14.18
C LEU A 23 -1.09 12.62 -13.77
N LYS A 24 -2.34 13.02 -14.05
CA LYS A 24 -2.85 14.40 -13.85
C LYS A 24 -1.96 15.42 -14.58
N ASP A 25 -1.25 16.26 -13.84
CA ASP A 25 -0.37 17.33 -14.33
C ASP A 25 1.09 16.90 -14.49
N VAL A 26 1.43 15.65 -14.13
CA VAL A 26 2.78 15.11 -14.20
C VAL A 26 2.85 14.05 -15.31
N ILE A 27 3.93 14.07 -16.09
CA ILE A 27 4.26 12.99 -17.03
C ILE A 27 5.36 12.14 -16.40
N ILE A 28 5.07 10.86 -16.21
CA ILE A 28 6.00 9.87 -15.70
C ILE A 28 6.78 9.30 -16.88
N THR A 29 8.09 9.31 -16.77
CA THR A 29 9.04 8.80 -17.77
C THR A 29 10.05 7.89 -17.08
N GLU A 30 10.80 7.13 -17.87
CA GLU A 30 11.92 6.31 -17.37
C GLU A 30 12.92 7.15 -16.55
N ALA A 31 13.12 8.41 -16.92
CA ALA A 31 14.09 9.31 -16.28
C ALA A 31 13.64 9.84 -14.91
N ASN A 32 12.33 9.88 -14.62
CA ASN A 32 11.81 10.47 -13.38
C ASN A 32 11.06 9.48 -12.48
N VAL A 33 10.72 8.27 -12.98
CA VAL A 33 9.90 7.32 -12.23
C VAL A 33 10.55 6.90 -10.91
N GLU A 34 11.88 6.79 -10.85
CA GLU A 34 12.60 6.50 -9.60
C GLU A 34 12.29 7.56 -8.53
N ALA A 35 12.44 8.85 -8.89
CA ALA A 35 12.23 9.96 -7.98
C ALA A 35 10.75 10.04 -7.55
N GLU A 36 9.82 9.86 -8.49
CA GLU A 36 8.39 9.87 -8.20
C GLU A 36 7.96 8.71 -7.31
N LEU A 37 8.48 7.50 -7.52
CA LEU A 37 8.22 6.34 -6.67
C LEU A 37 8.75 6.56 -5.25
N LYS A 38 10.00 7.05 -5.11
CA LYS A 38 10.58 7.39 -3.80
C LYS A 38 9.75 8.44 -3.06
N ALA A 39 9.34 9.49 -3.76
CA ALA A 39 8.49 10.53 -3.20
C ALA A 39 7.12 9.98 -2.78
N SER A 40 6.53 9.11 -3.60
CA SER A 40 5.25 8.48 -3.28
C SER A 40 5.33 7.55 -2.07
N MET A 41 6.42 6.78 -1.92
CA MET A 41 6.66 5.93 -0.74
C MET A 41 6.78 6.77 0.53
N ALA A 42 7.54 7.88 0.49
CA ALA A 42 7.67 8.79 1.62
C ALA A 42 6.34 9.46 1.99
N ALA A 43 5.46 9.66 1.00
CA ALA A 43 4.15 10.26 1.20
C ALA A 43 3.11 9.29 1.80
N LEU A 44 3.38 7.97 1.83
CA LEU A 44 2.48 6.98 2.46
C LEU A 44 2.23 7.28 3.95
N LYS A 45 3.13 7.99 4.63
CA LYS A 45 2.91 8.45 6.01
C LYS A 45 1.67 9.35 6.18
N GLY A 46 1.24 10.01 5.11
CA GLY A 46 0.06 10.89 5.09
C GLY A 46 -1.24 10.18 4.72
N ALA A 47 -1.18 8.89 4.38
CA ALA A 47 -2.35 8.11 4.05
C ALA A 47 -3.26 7.88 5.26
N LEU A 48 -4.56 7.78 4.98
CA LEU A 48 -5.57 7.41 5.98
C LEU A 48 -5.30 5.99 6.47
N LEU A 49 -5.18 5.82 7.79
CA LEU A 49 -4.87 4.54 8.41
C LEU A 49 -5.86 3.44 8.01
N ASP A 50 -7.16 3.73 8.03
CA ASP A 50 -8.21 2.76 7.65
C ASP A 50 -7.99 2.21 6.25
N THR A 51 -7.53 3.07 5.33
CA THR A 51 -7.22 2.68 3.96
C THR A 51 -5.92 1.88 3.91
N CYS A 52 -4.89 2.28 4.65
CA CYS A 52 -3.65 1.51 4.78
C CYS A 52 -3.90 0.09 5.30
N VAL A 53 -4.75 -0.08 6.33
CA VAL A 53 -5.08 -1.40 6.87
C VAL A 53 -5.88 -2.21 5.85
N ARG A 54 -6.88 -1.60 5.19
CA ARG A 54 -7.67 -2.27 4.15
C ARG A 54 -6.82 -2.84 3.02
N PHE A 55 -5.78 -2.11 2.60
CA PHE A 55 -4.87 -2.51 1.51
C PHE A 55 -3.52 -3.02 2.02
N LEU A 56 -3.40 -3.38 3.30
CA LEU A 56 -2.12 -3.66 3.93
C LEU A 56 -1.33 -4.75 3.20
N HIS A 57 -1.97 -5.88 2.92
CA HIS A 57 -1.33 -6.99 2.22
C HIS A 57 -0.82 -6.57 0.84
N GLN A 58 -1.59 -5.77 0.11
CA GLN A 58 -1.21 -5.30 -1.22
C GLN A 58 -0.07 -4.27 -1.14
N LEU A 59 -0.13 -3.32 -0.19
CA LEU A 59 0.94 -2.36 0.09
C LEU A 59 2.25 -3.07 0.44
N MET A 60 2.22 -3.98 1.42
CA MET A 60 3.39 -4.75 1.85
C MET A 60 3.93 -5.60 0.71
N SER A 61 3.06 -6.29 -0.04
CA SER A 61 3.47 -7.10 -1.18
C SER A 61 4.21 -6.27 -2.23
N LYS A 62 3.68 -5.11 -2.62
CA LYS A 62 4.35 -4.22 -3.59
C LYS A 62 5.66 -3.65 -3.06
N LEU A 63 5.71 -3.21 -1.80
CA LEU A 63 6.95 -2.70 -1.20
C LEU A 63 8.04 -3.78 -1.10
N ILE A 64 7.67 -5.01 -0.72
CA ILE A 64 8.59 -6.15 -0.66
C ILE A 64 9.10 -6.48 -2.06
N LEU A 65 8.22 -6.54 -3.07
CA LEU A 65 8.62 -6.80 -4.46
C LEU A 65 9.68 -5.80 -4.94
N LEU A 66 9.54 -4.52 -4.62
CA LEU A 66 10.52 -3.49 -4.98
C LEU A 66 11.88 -3.66 -4.28
N ILE A 67 11.94 -4.40 -3.17
CA ILE A 67 13.19 -4.72 -2.46
C ILE A 67 13.82 -5.99 -3.02
N VAL A 68 13.04 -7.07 -3.14
CA VAL A 68 13.55 -8.41 -3.51
C VAL A 68 13.75 -8.57 -5.01
N HIS A 69 13.04 -7.77 -5.81
CA HIS A 69 13.13 -7.75 -7.26
C HIS A 69 13.23 -6.30 -7.74
N PRO A 70 14.39 -5.65 -7.53
CA PRO A 70 14.55 -4.24 -7.89
C PRO A 70 14.42 -4.10 -9.42
N PRO A 71 13.60 -3.15 -9.89
CA PRO A 71 13.31 -3.01 -11.32
C PRO A 71 14.53 -2.51 -12.07
N VAL A 72 14.62 -2.87 -13.36
CA VAL A 72 15.67 -2.43 -14.27
C VAL A 72 15.06 -1.51 -15.31
N ILE A 73 15.60 -0.30 -15.44
CA ILE A 73 15.16 0.70 -16.43
C ILE A 73 16.37 1.09 -17.25
N ALA A 74 16.25 1.05 -18.59
CA ALA A 74 17.35 1.34 -19.51
C ALA A 74 18.66 0.56 -19.18
N GLY A 75 18.54 -0.67 -18.66
CA GLY A 75 19.68 -1.50 -18.27
C GLY A 75 20.31 -1.18 -16.91
N GLN A 76 19.76 -0.23 -16.14
CA GLN A 76 20.23 0.14 -14.81
C GLN A 76 19.24 -0.30 -13.72
N ILE A 77 19.76 -0.85 -12.62
CA ILE A 77 18.96 -1.21 -11.45
C ILE A 77 18.51 0.07 -10.75
N VAL A 78 17.20 0.22 -10.55
CA VAL A 78 16.61 1.36 -9.84
C VAL A 78 16.75 1.16 -8.33
N ASN A 79 17.28 2.16 -7.63
CA ASN A 79 17.58 2.03 -6.21
C ASN A 79 16.38 2.37 -5.31
N LEU A 80 15.41 1.45 -5.22
CA LEU A 80 14.18 1.63 -4.44
C LEU A 80 14.20 0.95 -3.07
N GLY A 81 15.11 0.00 -2.84
CA GLY A 81 15.07 -0.88 -1.67
C GLY A 81 15.05 -0.16 -0.33
N ARG A 82 15.88 0.88 -0.15
CA ARG A 82 15.89 1.67 1.08
C ARG A 82 14.56 2.41 1.30
N ALA A 83 14.05 3.09 0.29
CA ALA A 83 12.82 3.86 0.40
C ALA A 83 11.61 2.95 0.67
N ALA A 84 11.57 1.78 0.03
CA ALA A 84 10.54 0.79 0.26
C ALA A 84 10.58 0.23 1.70
N PHE A 85 11.77 -0.09 2.20
CA PHE A 85 11.95 -0.55 3.58
C PHE A 85 11.55 0.50 4.62
N GLU A 86 11.95 1.76 4.42
CA GLU A 86 11.54 2.87 5.28
C GLU A 86 10.02 3.04 5.29
N ALA A 87 9.36 2.95 4.12
CA ALA A 87 7.91 2.99 4.04
C ALA A 87 7.23 1.82 4.77
N MET A 88 7.78 0.60 4.66
CA MET A 88 7.27 -0.56 5.41
C MET A 88 7.37 -0.32 6.93
N ALA A 89 8.53 0.12 7.41
CA ALA A 89 8.74 0.41 8.83
C ALA A 89 7.78 1.48 9.34
N LEU A 90 7.53 2.53 8.55
CA LEU A 90 6.57 3.59 8.88
C LEU A 90 5.15 3.05 8.98
N LEU A 91 4.69 2.26 8.01
CA LEU A 91 3.36 1.67 8.00
C LEU A 91 3.14 0.76 9.22
N VAL A 92 4.11 -0.13 9.51
CA VAL A 92 4.05 -1.01 10.69
C VAL A 92 4.00 -0.20 11.98
N ASN A 93 4.82 0.85 12.10
CA ASN A 93 4.83 1.72 13.28
C ASN A 93 3.51 2.49 13.45
N GLN A 94 2.92 3.01 12.37
CA GLN A 94 1.62 3.69 12.43
C GLN A 94 0.50 2.75 12.89
N MET A 95 0.49 1.52 12.36
CA MET A 95 -0.46 0.50 12.80
C MET A 95 -0.25 0.13 14.26
N HIS A 96 0.99 -0.07 14.69
CA HIS A 96 1.33 -0.38 16.07
C HIS A 96 0.88 0.72 17.03
N LYS A 97 1.15 1.99 16.72
CA LYS A 97 0.70 3.11 17.57
C LYS A 97 -0.81 3.26 17.62
N ASN A 98 -1.54 2.87 16.58
CA ASN A 98 -3.00 2.91 16.60
C ASN A 98 -3.63 1.74 17.38
N LEU A 99 -2.90 0.63 17.55
CA LEU A 99 -3.29 -0.44 18.45
C LEU A 99 -3.36 0.04 19.91
N GLU A 100 -2.52 0.99 20.27
CA GLU A 100 -2.49 1.59 21.61
C GLU A 100 -3.68 2.55 21.77
N GLY A 101 -4.70 2.13 22.53
CA GLY A 101 -5.85 2.98 22.92
C GLY A 101 -7.12 2.82 22.07
N ASN A 102 -7.10 2.03 21.00
CA ASN A 102 -8.28 1.73 20.17
C ASN A 102 -8.64 0.24 20.21
N GLN A 103 -8.77 -0.28 21.44
CA GLN A 103 -9.08 -1.68 21.73
C GLN A 103 -10.43 -1.80 22.44
N ASP A 104 -11.16 -2.87 22.16
CA ASP A 104 -12.34 -3.25 22.95
C ASP A 104 -11.95 -3.73 24.37
N HIS A 105 -12.94 -4.05 25.21
CA HIS A 105 -12.70 -4.58 26.56
C HIS A 105 -11.93 -5.92 26.59
N HIS A 106 -11.74 -6.57 25.43
CA HIS A 106 -10.97 -7.80 25.28
C HIS A 106 -9.56 -7.54 24.71
N GLY A 107 -9.15 -6.28 24.55
CA GLY A 107 -7.84 -5.92 24.01
C GLY A 107 -7.72 -6.06 22.49
N ARG A 108 -8.86 -6.16 21.78
CA ARG A 108 -8.89 -6.34 20.32
C ARG A 108 -9.07 -5.00 19.64
N ASN A 109 -8.23 -4.69 18.65
CA ASN A 109 -8.43 -3.51 17.82
C ASN A 109 -9.50 -3.79 16.75
N ASN A 110 -10.55 -2.97 16.73
CA ASN A 110 -11.71 -3.16 15.87
C ASN A 110 -11.36 -3.17 14.37
N LEU A 111 -10.42 -2.33 13.95
CA LEU A 111 -9.99 -2.22 12.55
C LEU A 111 -9.23 -3.48 12.10
N LEU A 112 -8.28 -3.95 12.91
CA LEU A 112 -7.55 -5.19 12.64
C LEU A 112 -8.44 -6.43 12.75
N SER A 113 -9.34 -6.48 13.73
CA SER A 113 -10.30 -7.58 13.85
C SER A 113 -11.21 -7.64 12.62
N SER A 114 -11.66 -6.48 12.13
CA SER A 114 -12.44 -6.38 10.89
C SER A 114 -11.63 -6.79 9.66
N TYR A 115 -10.35 -6.42 9.60
CA TYR A 115 -9.44 -6.82 8.53
C TYR A 115 -9.20 -8.33 8.50
N ILE A 116 -8.88 -8.95 9.65
CA ILE A 116 -8.73 -10.40 9.78
C ILE A 116 -10.05 -11.09 9.41
N HIS A 117 -11.18 -10.59 9.92
CA HIS A 117 -12.47 -11.13 9.54
C HIS A 117 -12.68 -11.07 8.02
N TYR A 118 -12.43 -9.94 7.37
CA TYR A 118 -12.54 -9.79 5.92
C TYR A 118 -11.56 -10.67 5.12
N CYS A 119 -10.29 -10.76 5.52
CA CYS A 119 -9.29 -11.54 4.80
C CYS A 119 -9.49 -13.05 4.91
N PHE A 120 -10.06 -13.52 6.03
CA PHE A 120 -10.18 -14.94 6.34
C PHE A 120 -11.62 -15.47 6.30
N HIS A 121 -12.61 -14.60 6.06
CA HIS A 121 -13.98 -15.01 5.79
C HIS A 121 -14.38 -14.53 4.41
N LEU A 122 -14.74 -15.47 3.53
CA LEU A 122 -15.39 -15.14 2.27
C LEU A 122 -16.68 -14.37 2.59
N PRO A 123 -17.06 -13.35 1.80
CA PRO A 123 -18.39 -12.77 1.90
C PRO A 123 -19.38 -13.92 1.75
N THR A 124 -20.13 -14.23 2.81
CA THR A 124 -21.09 -15.32 2.79
C THR A 124 -22.06 -15.04 1.64
N THR A 125 -22.14 -15.95 0.66
CA THR A 125 -23.15 -15.89 -0.41
C THR A 125 -24.55 -16.25 0.08
N GLU A 126 -24.70 -16.49 1.39
CA GLU A 126 -25.99 -16.82 1.97
C GLU A 126 -26.89 -15.58 1.96
N PRO A 127 -28.05 -15.64 1.29
CA PRO A 127 -29.04 -14.60 1.42
C PRO A 127 -29.46 -14.57 2.89
N VAL A 128 -29.40 -13.38 3.50
CA VAL A 128 -29.99 -13.15 4.82
C VAL A 128 -31.46 -13.50 4.71
N SER A 129 -31.82 -14.71 5.16
CA SER A 129 -33.22 -15.12 5.24
C SER A 129 -33.91 -14.13 6.18
N PRO A 130 -35.00 -13.47 5.76
CA PRO A 130 -35.67 -12.51 6.62
C PRO A 130 -36.18 -13.23 7.87
N PRO A 131 -36.19 -12.55 9.04
CA PRO A 131 -36.66 -13.14 10.28
C PRO A 131 -38.14 -13.52 10.14
N ALA A 132 -38.48 -14.71 10.66
CA ALA A 132 -39.84 -15.26 10.72
C ALA A 132 -40.74 -14.48 11.69
#